data_AF-A0A9K3L4F7-F1
#
_entry.id   AF-A0A9K3L4F7-F1
#
_cell.length_a   1.000
_cell.length_b   1.000
_cell.length_c   1.000
_cell.angle_alpha   90.00
_cell.angle_beta   90.00
_cell.angle_gamma   90.00
#
_symmetry.space_group_name_H-M   'P 1'
#
loop_
_entity.id
_entity.type
_entity.pdbx_description
1 polymer ?
#
loop_
_entity_poly.entity_id
_entity_poly.type
_entity_poly.pdbx_seq_one_letter_code
_entity_poly.pdbx_strand_id
1 'polypeptide(L)'
;MSSKSAPKSVAREKQHRRPYQEHDRSKDSSNRPFSSRRNLSLETFAQRKGQVRALEEFKKRKVHKRLETAKALRKYQKVMKQEGQEAGKGASRKRLPTDTRQGEESVMENPKIALDSNETGDGEVADNQPKKRRKTNPLEKAVSKAEQAKQQAALLAQQREEQEKERQKKLRQRKRQSKLLQKRTKRGQPIMKHMVDNLLHKLEKQREREQEQEQEE
;
A
#
# COMPACT_ATOMS: atom_id res chain seq x y z
N MET A 1 39.66 -5.62 -5.42
CA MET A 1 38.67 -6.31 -6.26
C MET A 1 37.33 -5.59 -6.11
N SER A 2 36.91 -4.85 -7.13
CA SER A 2 35.76 -3.93 -7.09
C SER A 2 34.52 -4.62 -7.66
N SER A 3 33.54 -4.91 -6.80
CA SER A 3 32.27 -5.52 -7.18
C SER A 3 31.30 -4.44 -7.70
N LYS A 4 31.21 -4.35 -9.03
CA LYS A 4 30.24 -3.51 -9.75
C LYS A 4 28.81 -4.02 -9.46
N SER A 5 28.04 -3.30 -8.66
CA SER A 5 26.63 -3.59 -8.43
C SER A 5 25.79 -3.09 -9.61
N ALA A 6 25.05 -3.99 -10.27
CA ALA A 6 24.20 -3.64 -11.39
C ALA A 6 22.91 -2.92 -10.93
N PRO A 7 22.43 -1.90 -11.68
CA PRO A 7 21.20 -1.20 -11.34
C PRO A 7 19.96 -2.06 -11.61
N LYS A 8 19.10 -2.19 -10.58
CA LYS A 8 17.79 -2.85 -10.66
C LYS A 8 16.87 -2.10 -11.62
N SER A 9 16.53 -2.75 -12.73
CA SER A 9 15.58 -2.24 -13.72
C SER A 9 14.17 -2.13 -13.10
N VAL A 10 13.66 -0.91 -13.02
CA VAL A 10 12.32 -0.62 -12.51
C VAL A 10 11.31 -0.98 -13.60
N ALA A 11 10.54 -2.04 -13.35
CA ALA A 11 9.47 -2.49 -14.25
C ALA A 11 8.41 -1.39 -14.40
N ARG A 12 8.37 -0.79 -15.59
CA ARG A 12 7.47 0.30 -15.99
C ARG A 12 6.04 -0.23 -16.09
N GLU A 13 5.26 -0.03 -15.04
CA GLU A 13 3.85 -0.40 -14.95
C GLU A 13 3.05 0.32 -16.04
N LYS A 14 2.59 -0.46 -17.04
CA LYS A 14 1.82 0.03 -18.19
C LYS A 14 0.46 0.51 -17.70
N GLN A 15 0.32 1.82 -17.53
CA GLN A 15 -0.96 2.46 -17.26
C GLN A 15 -1.94 2.21 -18.41
N HIS A 16 -2.92 1.35 -18.17
CA HIS A 16 -4.10 1.21 -19.02
C HIS A 16 -4.87 2.52 -19.04
N ARG A 17 -4.78 3.23 -20.17
CA ARG A 17 -5.67 4.34 -20.50
C ARG A 17 -7.12 3.86 -20.42
N ARG A 18 -7.90 4.44 -19.50
CA ARG A 18 -9.36 4.27 -19.44
C ARG A 18 -9.98 4.73 -20.77
N PRO A 19 -10.88 3.95 -21.40
CA PRO A 19 -11.59 4.41 -22.57
C PRO A 19 -12.52 5.56 -22.18
N TYR A 20 -12.51 6.59 -23.02
CA TYR A 20 -13.40 7.73 -22.98
C TYR A 20 -14.84 7.22 -23.20
N GLN A 21 -15.74 7.46 -22.27
CA GLN A 21 -17.18 7.29 -22.53
C GLN A 21 -17.63 8.53 -23.31
N GLU A 22 -17.79 8.36 -24.62
CA GLU A 22 -18.45 9.33 -25.48
C GLU A 22 -19.94 9.34 -25.09
N HIS A 23 -20.45 10.53 -24.76
CA HIS A 23 -21.86 10.75 -24.65
C HIS A 23 -22.47 10.77 -26.04
N ASP A 24 -23.37 9.81 -26.22
CA ASP A 24 -24.17 9.50 -27.39
C ASP A 24 -24.96 10.72 -27.87
N ARG A 25 -24.57 11.22 -29.04
CA ARG A 25 -25.41 12.02 -29.93
C ARG A 25 -25.16 11.54 -31.35
N SER A 26 -25.84 10.48 -31.76
CA SER A 26 -26.28 10.31 -33.15
C SER A 26 -27.20 9.10 -33.30
N LYS A 27 -28.47 9.42 -33.53
CA LYS A 27 -29.36 8.57 -34.33
C LYS A 27 -28.80 8.64 -35.76
N ASP A 28 -28.06 7.62 -36.18
CA ASP A 28 -27.85 7.29 -37.60
C ASP A 28 -27.49 5.80 -37.68
N SER A 29 -28.53 4.99 -37.89
CA SER A 29 -28.53 3.53 -37.83
C SER A 29 -28.58 2.91 -39.23
N SER A 30 -27.70 3.30 -40.14
CA SER A 30 -27.65 2.66 -41.46
C SER A 30 -26.27 2.78 -42.12
N ASN A 31 -25.34 1.93 -41.69
CA ASN A 31 -24.23 1.34 -42.45
C ASN A 31 -23.04 1.03 -41.54
N ARG A 32 -23.11 -0.09 -40.81
CA ARG A 32 -21.88 -0.76 -40.37
C ARG A 32 -21.64 -1.93 -41.30
N PRO A 33 -20.58 -1.92 -42.12
CA PRO A 33 -20.27 -3.05 -42.98
C PRO A 33 -20.08 -4.26 -42.09
N PHE A 34 -20.76 -5.35 -42.45
CA PHE A 34 -20.64 -6.65 -41.83
C PHE A 34 -19.16 -6.96 -41.59
N SER A 35 -18.81 -7.04 -40.31
CA SER A 35 -17.49 -7.42 -39.84
C SER A 35 -17.16 -8.78 -40.44
N SER A 36 -16.32 -8.75 -41.47
CA SER A 36 -15.68 -9.93 -42.04
C SER A 36 -15.15 -10.80 -40.91
N ARG A 37 -15.58 -12.06 -40.89
CA ARG A 37 -15.16 -13.11 -39.97
C ARG A 37 -13.65 -13.32 -40.13
N ARG A 38 -12.85 -12.45 -39.50
CA ARG A 38 -11.41 -12.69 -39.34
C ARG A 38 -11.29 -13.91 -38.45
N ASN A 39 -10.67 -14.95 -38.97
CA ASN A 39 -10.27 -16.13 -38.22
C ASN A 39 -9.52 -15.67 -36.97
N LEU A 40 -10.21 -15.68 -35.83
CA LEU A 40 -9.67 -15.32 -34.52
C LEU A 40 -8.60 -16.36 -34.20
N SER A 41 -7.34 -15.97 -34.25
CA SER A 41 -6.27 -16.84 -33.78
C SER A 41 -6.50 -17.18 -32.31
N LEU A 42 -6.21 -18.42 -31.91
CA LEU A 42 -6.24 -18.85 -30.49
C LEU A 42 -5.49 -17.88 -29.58
N GLU A 43 -4.44 -17.27 -30.13
CA GLU A 43 -3.60 -16.28 -29.46
C GLU A 43 -4.33 -14.95 -29.18
N THR A 44 -5.18 -14.48 -30.10
CA THR A 44 -6.02 -13.29 -29.87
C THR A 44 -7.24 -13.59 -29.00
N PHE A 45 -7.71 -14.84 -28.95
CA PHE A 45 -8.75 -15.27 -28.03
C PHE A 45 -8.24 -15.30 -26.57
N ALA A 46 -7.04 -15.85 -26.34
CA ALA A 46 -6.38 -15.89 -25.03
C ALA A 46 -6.02 -14.50 -24.48
N GLN A 47 -5.77 -13.53 -25.36
CA GLN A 47 -5.45 -12.14 -24.99
C GLN A 47 -6.67 -11.24 -24.78
N ARG A 48 -7.90 -11.78 -24.84
CA ARG A 48 -9.11 -10.99 -24.51
C ARG A 48 -8.98 -10.45 -23.09
N LYS A 49 -9.07 -9.13 -22.97
CA LYS A 49 -8.88 -8.37 -21.71
C LYS A 49 -9.64 -8.93 -20.49
N GLY A 50 -10.76 -9.63 -20.71
CA GLY A 50 -11.52 -10.30 -19.65
C GLY A 50 -10.80 -11.53 -19.04
N GLN A 51 -10.14 -12.36 -19.85
CA GLN A 51 -9.43 -13.55 -19.36
C GLN A 51 -8.16 -13.19 -18.60
N VAL A 52 -7.37 -12.23 -19.10
CA VAL A 52 -6.19 -11.71 -18.39
C VAL A 52 -6.59 -11.14 -17.03
N ARG A 53 -7.66 -10.35 -16.98
CA ARG A 53 -8.19 -9.79 -15.73
C ARG A 53 -8.66 -10.88 -14.76
N ALA A 54 -9.36 -11.91 -15.25
CA ALA A 54 -9.80 -13.03 -14.43
C ALA A 54 -8.62 -13.85 -13.86
N LEU A 55 -7.57 -14.08 -14.66
CA LEU A 55 -6.35 -14.77 -14.21
C LEU A 55 -5.57 -13.96 -13.17
N GLU A 56 -5.45 -12.64 -13.37
CA GLU A 56 -4.85 -11.75 -12.38
C GLU A 56 -5.64 -11.72 -11.08
N GLU A 57 -6.97 -11.67 -11.18
CA GLU A 57 -7.84 -11.69 -10.01
C GLU A 57 -7.76 -13.02 -9.25
N PHE A 58 -7.71 -14.15 -9.96
CA PHE A 58 -7.49 -15.46 -9.37
C PHE A 58 -6.15 -15.54 -8.63
N LYS A 59 -5.06 -15.04 -9.24
CA LYS A 59 -3.75 -14.96 -8.59
C LYS A 59 -3.81 -14.11 -7.32
N LYS A 60 -4.46 -12.94 -7.36
CA LYS A 60 -4.66 -12.07 -6.20
C LYS A 60 -5.45 -12.77 -5.10
N ARG A 61 -6.56 -13.43 -5.42
CA ARG A 61 -7.37 -14.20 -4.46
C ARG A 61 -6.56 -15.33 -3.81
N LYS A 62 -5.73 -16.05 -4.58
CA LYS A 62 -4.87 -17.11 -4.06
C LYS A 62 -3.81 -16.59 -3.08
N VAL A 63 -3.15 -15.47 -3.43
CA VAL A 63 -2.19 -14.80 -2.54
C VAL A 63 -2.88 -14.30 -1.27
N HIS A 64 -4.05 -13.68 -1.41
CA HIS A 64 -4.83 -13.18 -0.28
C HIS A 64 -5.21 -14.31 0.68
N LYS A 65 -5.78 -15.40 0.17
CA LYS A 65 -6.14 -16.58 0.98
C LYS A 65 -4.93 -17.14 1.73
N ARG A 66 -3.76 -17.24 1.07
CA ARG A 66 -2.52 -17.68 1.71
C ARG A 66 -2.10 -16.76 2.87
N LEU A 67 -2.20 -15.45 2.68
CA LEU A 67 -1.87 -14.46 3.72
C LEU A 67 -2.87 -14.51 4.89
N GLU A 68 -4.16 -14.67 4.62
CA GLU A 68 -5.19 -14.82 5.66
C GLU A 68 -4.97 -16.08 6.49
N THR A 69 -4.74 -17.23 5.84
CA THR A 69 -4.42 -18.48 6.52
C THR A 69 -3.16 -18.35 7.37
N ALA A 70 -2.10 -17.71 6.85
CA ALA A 70 -0.88 -17.47 7.60
C ALA A 70 -1.10 -16.57 8.83
N LYS A 71 -1.93 -15.52 8.69
CA LYS A 71 -2.32 -14.66 9.82
C LYS A 71 -3.10 -15.45 10.88
N ALA A 72 -4.06 -16.29 10.46
CA ALA A 72 -4.84 -17.13 11.36
C ALA A 72 -3.95 -18.11 12.14
N LEU A 73 -3.03 -18.79 11.45
CA LEU A 73 -2.07 -19.70 12.08
C LEU A 73 -1.17 -18.99 13.10
N ARG A 74 -0.67 -17.79 12.78
CA ARG A 74 0.12 -17.00 13.74
C ARG A 74 -0.70 -16.58 14.96
N LYS A 75 -1.96 -16.19 14.78
CA LYS A 75 -2.86 -15.85 15.91
C LYS A 75 -3.11 -17.06 16.79
N TYR A 76 -3.44 -18.20 16.18
CA TYR A 76 -3.63 -19.47 16.89
C TYR A 76 -2.38 -19.86 17.69
N GLN A 77 -1.20 -19.83 17.07
CA GLN A 77 0.06 -20.09 17.77
C GLN A 77 0.31 -19.16 18.96
N LYS A 78 -0.07 -17.88 18.86
CA LYS A 78 0.05 -16.94 19.98
C LYS A 78 -0.89 -17.30 21.13
N VAL A 79 -2.14 -17.62 20.83
CA VAL A 79 -3.14 -18.02 21.85
C VAL A 79 -2.70 -19.30 22.55
N MET A 80 -2.31 -20.33 21.78
CA MET A 80 -1.82 -21.59 22.35
C MET A 80 -0.61 -21.38 23.27
N LYS A 81 0.35 -20.55 22.86
CA LYS A 81 1.50 -20.18 23.71
C LYS A 81 1.10 -19.46 24.99
N GLN A 82 0.06 -18.62 24.95
CA GLN A 82 -0.46 -17.91 26.12
C GLN A 82 -1.16 -18.86 27.09
N GLU A 83 -1.88 -19.86 26.56
CA GLU A 83 -2.57 -20.88 27.35
C GLU A 83 -1.63 -21.97 27.91
N GLY A 84 -0.33 -21.84 27.69
CA GLY A 84 0.67 -22.83 28.11
C GLY A 84 0.62 -24.13 27.31
N GLN A 85 -0.21 -24.21 26.28
CA GLN A 85 -0.28 -25.37 25.39
C GLN A 85 0.79 -25.21 24.30
N GLU A 86 1.78 -26.10 24.30
CA GLU A 86 2.77 -26.12 23.23
C GLU A 86 2.04 -26.48 21.92
N ALA A 87 1.81 -25.48 21.06
CA ALA A 87 1.19 -25.69 19.76
C ALA A 87 2.03 -26.71 19.00
N GLY A 88 1.56 -27.96 18.96
CA GLY A 88 2.30 -29.07 18.38
C GLY A 88 2.87 -28.66 17.04
N LYS A 89 4.20 -28.72 16.90
CA LYS A 89 4.87 -28.59 15.60
C LYS A 89 4.22 -29.66 14.72
N GLY A 90 3.30 -29.24 13.85
CA GLY A 90 2.34 -30.13 13.21
C GLY A 90 2.97 -31.39 12.62
N ALA A 91 2.15 -32.43 12.41
CA ALA A 91 2.48 -33.80 12.01
C ALA A 91 3.52 -34.01 10.87
N SER A 92 3.99 -32.95 10.21
CA SER A 92 5.08 -32.94 9.22
C SER A 92 6.51 -33.02 9.80
N ARG A 93 6.70 -33.17 11.11
CA ARG A 93 8.01 -33.47 11.72
C ARG A 93 8.12 -34.95 12.12
N LYS A 94 7.93 -35.83 11.14
CA LYS A 94 8.35 -37.25 11.18
C LYS A 94 9.22 -37.60 9.97
N ARG A 95 9.92 -36.62 9.38
CA ARG A 95 11.07 -36.92 8.52
C ARG A 95 12.28 -36.93 9.43
N LEU A 96 12.70 -38.13 9.84
CA LEU A 96 14.00 -38.35 10.46
C LEU A 96 15.06 -37.73 9.55
N PRO A 97 15.90 -36.80 10.04
CA PRO A 97 17.17 -36.53 9.38
C PRO A 97 18.06 -37.73 9.65
N THR A 98 17.94 -38.77 8.82
CA THR A 98 19.00 -39.77 8.67
C THR A 98 20.08 -39.11 7.83
N ASP A 99 20.91 -38.30 8.49
CA ASP A 99 22.30 -38.13 8.07
C ASP A 99 23.14 -37.80 9.30
N THR A 100 23.42 -38.89 10.01
CA THR A 100 24.48 -39.03 10.98
C THR A 100 25.82 -38.90 10.27
N ARG A 101 26.49 -37.75 10.40
CA ARG A 101 27.96 -37.65 10.50
C ARG A 101 28.24 -36.54 11.51
N GLN A 102 28.33 -36.94 12.79
CA GLN A 102 29.59 -37.08 13.53
C GLN A 102 30.33 -35.74 13.68
N GLY A 103 30.44 -35.24 14.91
CA GLY A 103 31.44 -34.24 15.26
C GLY A 103 30.98 -33.22 16.29
N GLU A 104 31.14 -33.58 17.55
CA GLU A 104 31.67 -32.71 18.62
C GLU A 104 30.77 -31.64 19.27
N GLU A 105 30.51 -31.91 20.55
CA GLU A 105 30.54 -31.01 21.69
C GLU A 105 30.26 -29.51 21.46
N SER A 106 29.08 -29.09 21.90
CA SER A 106 28.89 -27.73 22.39
C SER A 106 27.88 -27.78 23.53
N VAL A 107 28.41 -28.04 24.72
CA VAL A 107 27.81 -27.61 25.99
C VAL A 107 27.92 -26.08 26.00
N MET A 108 26.82 -25.38 25.70
CA MET A 108 26.69 -23.98 26.08
C MET A 108 25.42 -23.80 26.90
N GLU A 109 25.68 -23.69 28.20
CA GLU A 109 24.78 -23.21 29.23
C GLU A 109 24.15 -21.88 28.80
N ASN A 110 22.83 -21.78 28.93
CA ASN A 110 22.13 -20.50 28.78
C ASN A 110 22.31 -19.69 30.08
N PRO A 111 22.94 -18.51 30.04
CA PRO A 111 22.97 -17.63 31.20
C PRO A 111 21.57 -17.02 31.42
N LYS A 112 21.09 -17.18 32.66
CA LYS A 112 19.99 -16.38 33.25
C LYS A 112 20.27 -14.90 33.00
N ILE A 113 19.49 -14.27 32.12
CA ILE A 113 19.43 -12.81 32.02
C ILE A 113 18.67 -12.31 33.25
N ALA A 114 19.43 -11.88 34.25
CA ALA A 114 18.97 -11.02 35.33
C ALA A 114 18.58 -9.67 34.71
N LEU A 115 17.29 -9.35 34.76
CA LEU A 115 16.78 -8.04 34.38
C LEU A 115 16.93 -7.12 35.58
N ASP A 116 18.03 -6.40 35.48
CA ASP A 116 18.44 -5.15 36.09
C ASP A 116 17.31 -4.30 36.67
N SER A 117 17.51 -4.00 37.95
CA SER A 117 16.75 -3.08 38.78
C SER A 117 17.13 -1.66 38.38
N ASN A 118 16.27 -0.99 37.60
CA ASN A 118 16.44 0.44 37.38
C ASN A 118 15.82 1.20 38.58
N GLU A 119 16.62 1.33 39.63
CA GLU A 119 16.47 2.39 40.63
C GLU A 119 16.81 3.73 39.95
N THR A 120 15.86 4.65 39.94
CA THR A 120 16.19 6.07 39.93
C THR A 120 15.16 6.76 40.82
N GLY A 121 15.66 7.35 41.91
CA GLY A 121 14.93 8.25 42.81
C GLY A 121 14.37 9.46 42.06
N ASP A 122 13.60 10.34 42.68
CA ASP A 122 13.83 10.91 44.00
C ASP A 122 12.58 11.70 44.42
N GLY A 123 12.36 11.82 45.73
CA GLY A 123 11.58 12.91 46.34
C GLY A 123 10.05 12.88 46.24
N GLU A 124 9.39 12.35 47.27
CA GLU A 124 8.56 13.17 48.17
C GLU A 124 8.00 12.31 49.32
N VAL A 125 8.31 12.72 50.55
CA VAL A 125 7.82 12.11 51.80
C VAL A 125 6.35 12.48 51.98
N ALA A 126 5.46 11.82 51.24
CA ALA A 126 4.02 11.98 51.37
C ALA A 126 3.44 10.87 52.25
N ASP A 127 3.15 11.23 53.50
CA ASP A 127 2.13 10.69 54.40
C ASP A 127 1.61 9.27 54.05
N ASN A 128 2.22 8.26 54.69
CA ASN A 128 2.00 6.82 54.51
C ASN A 128 0.65 6.35 55.11
N GLN A 129 -0.45 6.97 54.70
CA GLN A 129 -1.78 6.42 54.89
C GLN A 129 -2.01 5.34 53.82
N PRO A 130 -2.33 4.09 54.19
CA PRO A 130 -2.63 3.03 53.22
C PRO A 130 -3.86 3.44 52.40
N LYS A 131 -3.63 3.98 51.20
CA LYS A 131 -4.70 4.36 50.28
C LYS A 131 -5.48 3.11 49.93
N LYS A 132 -6.73 3.02 50.42
CA LYS A 132 -7.67 1.95 50.08
C LYS A 132 -7.70 1.82 48.55
N ARG A 133 -7.31 0.66 48.04
CA ARG A 133 -7.34 0.36 46.60
C ARG A 133 -8.76 0.62 46.09
N ARG A 134 -8.90 1.62 45.22
CA ARG A 134 -10.20 1.87 44.57
C ARG A 134 -10.54 0.64 43.74
N LYS A 135 -11.79 0.19 43.82
CA LYS A 135 -12.32 -0.86 42.95
C LYS A 135 -12.31 -0.30 41.53
N THR A 136 -11.30 -0.67 40.74
CA THR A 136 -11.24 -0.29 39.33
C THR A 136 -12.20 -1.17 38.54
N ASN A 137 -12.90 -0.55 37.59
CA ASN A 137 -13.74 -1.30 36.68
C ASN A 137 -12.82 -2.13 35.76
N PRO A 138 -12.94 -3.46 35.71
CA PRO A 138 -12.06 -4.31 34.90
C PRO A 138 -12.09 -3.99 33.40
N LEU A 139 -13.13 -3.29 32.93
CA LEU A 139 -13.33 -2.96 31.52
C LEU A 139 -12.77 -1.60 31.11
N GLU A 140 -12.31 -0.77 32.04
CA GLU A 140 -11.91 0.62 31.76
C GLU A 140 -10.78 0.71 30.71
N LYS A 141 -9.78 -0.18 30.80
CA LYS A 141 -8.70 -0.28 29.81
C LYS A 141 -9.18 -0.75 28.44
N ALA A 142 -10.22 -1.58 28.40
CA ALA A 142 -10.79 -2.07 27.16
C ALA A 142 -11.59 -0.96 26.45
N VAL A 143 -12.35 -0.17 27.22
CA VAL A 143 -13.11 0.99 26.71
C VAL A 143 -12.16 2.05 26.16
N SER A 144 -11.14 2.45 26.91
CA SER A 144 -10.19 3.48 26.45
C SER A 144 -9.43 3.04 25.19
N LYS A 145 -9.06 1.77 25.08
CA LYS A 145 -8.44 1.21 23.86
C LYS A 145 -9.39 1.21 22.67
N ALA A 146 -10.66 0.88 22.89
CA ALA A 146 -11.68 0.90 21.83
C ALA A 146 -11.92 2.34 21.33
N GLU A 147 -11.94 3.32 22.22
CA GLU A 147 -12.07 4.73 21.87
C GLU A 147 -10.86 5.23 21.07
N GLN A 148 -9.65 4.92 21.50
CA GLN A 148 -8.42 5.25 20.76
C GLN A 148 -8.43 4.62 19.35
N ALA A 149 -8.84 3.36 19.23
CA ALA A 149 -8.95 2.70 17.93
C ALA A 149 -9.98 3.37 17.02
N LYS A 150 -11.13 3.80 17.59
CA LYS A 150 -12.16 4.54 16.86
C LYS A 150 -11.64 5.90 16.37
N GLN A 151 -10.92 6.63 17.22
CA GLN A 151 -10.31 7.91 16.85
C GLN A 151 -9.25 7.74 15.76
N GLN A 152 -8.35 6.78 15.89
CA GLN A 152 -7.34 6.48 14.86
C GLN A 152 -7.98 6.07 13.53
N ALA A 153 -9.03 5.25 13.56
CA ALA A 153 -9.77 4.87 12.35
C ALA A 153 -10.43 6.08 11.68
N ALA A 154 -11.02 7.00 12.46
CA ALA A 154 -11.62 8.21 11.95
C ALA A 154 -10.59 9.15 11.30
N LEU A 155 -9.44 9.36 11.94
CA LEU A 155 -8.35 10.17 11.39
C LEU A 155 -7.82 9.59 10.06
N LEU A 156 -7.60 8.26 10.02
CA LEU A 156 -7.16 7.60 8.78
C LEU A 156 -8.20 7.70 7.66
N ALA A 157 -9.49 7.65 8.00
CA ALA A 157 -10.57 7.82 7.03
C ALA A 157 -10.59 9.25 6.46
N GLN A 158 -10.46 10.27 7.31
CA GLN A 158 -10.37 11.68 6.89
C GLN A 158 -9.17 11.91 5.97
N GLN A 159 -7.99 11.42 6.34
CA GLN A 159 -6.79 11.54 5.50
C GLN A 159 -6.97 10.91 4.12
N ARG A 160 -7.63 9.74 4.04
CA ARG A 160 -7.92 9.10 2.75
C ARG A 160 -8.89 9.93 1.91
N GLU A 161 -9.95 10.45 2.52
CA GLU A 161 -10.94 11.28 1.84
C GLU A 161 -10.31 12.57 1.29
N GLU A 162 -9.45 13.23 2.08
CA GLU A 162 -8.72 14.42 1.66
C GLU A 162 -7.77 14.14 0.50
N GLN A 163 -6.99 13.06 0.57
CA GLN A 163 -6.11 12.65 -0.52
C GLN A 163 -6.89 12.34 -1.81
N GLU A 164 -8.05 11.70 -1.71
CA GLU A 164 -8.92 11.45 -2.86
C GLU A 164 -9.48 12.75 -3.45
N LYS A 165 -9.96 13.68 -2.60
CA LYS A 165 -10.41 15.02 -3.04
C LYS A 165 -9.29 15.77 -3.75
N GLU A 166 -8.07 15.76 -3.22
CA GLU A 166 -6.92 16.43 -3.82
C GLU A 166 -6.53 15.80 -5.17
N ARG A 167 -6.49 14.47 -5.26
CA ARG A 167 -6.27 13.73 -6.52
C ARG A 167 -7.32 14.10 -7.56
N GLN A 168 -8.58 14.17 -7.17
CA GLN A 168 -9.66 14.58 -8.09
C GLN A 168 -9.52 16.03 -8.55
N LYS A 169 -9.17 16.96 -7.65
CA LYS A 169 -8.90 18.37 -8.00
C LYS A 169 -7.77 18.47 -9.02
N LYS A 170 -6.63 17.82 -8.76
CA LYS A 170 -5.47 17.76 -9.68
C LYS A 170 -5.86 17.18 -11.05
N LEU A 171 -6.66 16.12 -11.07
CA LEU A 171 -7.11 15.49 -12.32
C LEU A 171 -8.07 16.39 -13.11
N ARG A 172 -8.98 17.11 -12.44
CA ARG A 172 -9.85 18.11 -13.07
C ARG A 172 -9.05 19.27 -13.65
N GLN A 173 -8.07 19.78 -12.92
CA GLN A 173 -7.17 20.84 -13.41
C GLN A 173 -6.39 20.40 -14.65
N ARG A 174 -5.78 19.21 -14.62
CA ARG A 174 -5.08 18.63 -15.79
C ARG A 174 -5.99 18.50 -17.00
N LYS A 175 -7.22 18.03 -16.82
CA LYS A 175 -8.21 17.94 -17.91
C LYS A 175 -8.57 19.32 -18.47
N ARG A 176 -8.75 20.33 -17.61
CA ARG A 176 -9.02 21.72 -18.03
C ARG A 176 -7.84 22.30 -18.82
N GLN A 177 -6.62 22.17 -18.31
CA GLN A 177 -5.40 22.61 -18.99
C GLN A 177 -5.22 21.91 -20.34
N SER A 178 -5.40 20.59 -20.38
CA SER A 178 -5.32 19.83 -21.63
C SER A 178 -6.36 20.29 -22.65
N LYS A 179 -7.61 20.53 -22.23
CA LYS A 179 -8.66 21.09 -23.10
C LYS A 179 -8.29 22.48 -23.60
N LEU A 180 -7.71 23.32 -22.76
CA LEU A 180 -7.29 24.69 -23.10
C LEU A 180 -6.20 24.68 -24.19
N LEU A 181 -5.17 23.84 -24.02
CA LEU A 181 -4.07 23.68 -24.98
C LEU A 181 -4.51 23.01 -26.28
N GLN A 182 -5.56 22.18 -26.24
CA GLN A 182 -6.16 21.58 -27.43
C GLN A 182 -7.05 22.55 -28.22
N LYS A 183 -7.41 23.72 -27.67
CA LYS A 183 -8.20 24.71 -28.41
C LYS A 183 -7.44 25.18 -29.64
N ARG A 184 -8.17 25.25 -30.75
CA ARG A 184 -7.68 25.69 -32.05
C ARG A 184 -8.55 26.82 -32.58
N THR A 185 -7.98 27.65 -33.45
CA THR A 185 -8.70 28.69 -34.18
C THR A 185 -9.64 28.06 -35.21
N LYS A 186 -10.52 28.87 -35.84
CA LYS A 186 -11.40 28.39 -36.93
C LYS A 186 -10.63 27.74 -38.09
N ARG A 187 -9.38 28.15 -38.32
CA ARG A 187 -8.47 27.60 -39.33
C ARG A 187 -7.64 26.40 -38.84
N GLY A 188 -7.90 25.91 -37.62
CA GLY A 188 -7.22 24.74 -37.06
C GLY A 188 -5.85 25.00 -36.42
N GLN A 189 -5.37 26.24 -36.39
CA GLN A 189 -4.10 26.59 -35.74
C GLN A 189 -4.24 26.56 -34.21
N PRO A 190 -3.22 26.14 -33.46
CA PRO A 190 -3.26 26.20 -32.01
C PRO A 190 -3.38 27.65 -31.51
N ILE A 191 -4.17 27.87 -30.46
CA ILE A 191 -4.29 29.20 -29.85
C ILE A 191 -3.01 29.47 -29.04
N MET A 192 -2.09 30.24 -29.63
CA MET A 192 -0.75 30.51 -29.07
C MET A 192 -0.78 31.11 -27.67
N LYS A 193 -1.77 31.95 -27.35
CA LYS A 193 -1.97 32.52 -26.01
C LYS A 193 -1.84 31.47 -24.90
N HIS A 194 -2.57 30.36 -25.01
CA HIS A 194 -2.57 29.31 -24.00
C HIS A 194 -1.25 28.54 -23.91
N MET A 195 -0.51 28.46 -25.01
CA MET A 195 0.81 27.84 -25.03
C MET A 195 1.86 28.74 -24.37
N VAL A 196 1.83 30.05 -24.69
CA VAL A 196 2.71 31.06 -24.10
C VAL A 196 2.48 31.18 -22.60
N ASP A 197 1.22 31.29 -22.15
CA ASP A 197 0.87 31.35 -20.72
C ASP A 197 1.46 30.15 -19.94
N ASN A 198 1.40 28.94 -20.53
CA ASN A 198 1.93 27.73 -19.91
C ASN A 198 3.47 27.68 -19.92
N LEU A 199 4.13 28.27 -20.92
CA LEU A 199 5.59 28.39 -20.95
C LEU A 199 6.07 29.40 -19.91
N LEU A 200 5.45 30.57 -19.83
CA LEU A 200 5.76 31.59 -18.83
C LEU A 200 5.62 31.04 -17.42
N HIS A 201 4.50 30.37 -17.13
CA HIS A 201 4.29 29.76 -15.81
C HIS A 201 5.35 28.69 -15.46
N LYS A 202 5.88 27.96 -16.44
CA LYS A 202 6.97 27.00 -16.21
C LYS A 202 8.30 27.69 -15.90
N LEU A 203 8.59 28.78 -16.59
CA LEU A 203 9.81 29.57 -16.38
C LEU A 203 9.78 30.26 -15.01
N GLU A 204 8.63 30.86 -14.64
CA GLU A 204 8.42 31.42 -13.29
C GLU A 204 8.66 30.37 -12.22
N LYS A 205 8.05 29.20 -12.36
CA LYS A 205 8.22 28.09 -11.42
C LYS A 205 9.65 27.54 -11.35
N GLN A 206 10.41 27.64 -12.44
CA GLN A 206 11.83 27.27 -12.43
C GLN A 206 12.65 28.27 -11.62
N ARG A 207 12.43 29.57 -11.85
CA ARG A 207 13.08 30.64 -11.08
C ARG A 207 12.76 30.57 -9.59
N GLU A 208 11.52 30.31 -9.22
CA GLU A 208 11.12 30.13 -7.81
C GLU A 208 11.92 29.00 -7.15
N ARG A 209 12.11 27.87 -7.84
CA ARG A 209 12.89 26.74 -7.31
C ARG A 209 14.38 27.03 -7.19
N GLU A 210 14.93 27.80 -8.13
CA GLU A 210 16.32 28.24 -8.08
C GLU A 210 16.52 29.16 -6.86
N GLN A 211 15.59 30.09 -6.62
CA GLN A 211 15.61 30.95 -5.44
C GLN A 211 15.43 30.19 -4.12
N GLU A 212 14.56 29.18 -4.08
CA GLU A 212 14.42 28.30 -2.91
C GLU A 212 15.70 27.52 -2.63
N GLN A 213 16.41 27.04 -3.66
CA GLN A 213 17.69 26.35 -3.51
C GLN A 213 18.80 27.29 -3.03
N GLU A 214 18.86 28.52 -3.55
CA GLU A 214 19.82 29.53 -3.11
C GLU A 214 19.60 29.98 -1.66
N GLN A 215 18.39 29.82 -1.10
CA GLN A 215 18.10 30.14 0.30
C GLN A 215 18.37 28.98 1.28
N GLU A 216 18.44 27.75 0.78
CA GLU A 216 18.76 26.56 1.59
C GLU A 216 20.28 26.33 1.74
N GLU A 217 21.11 26.94 0.88
CA GLU A 217 22.59 26.92 0.94
C GLU A 217 23.16 28.05 1.84
#